data_AF-A0A3E4LVD8-F1
#
_entry.id   AF-A0A3E4LVD8-F1
#
_cell.length_a   1.000
_cell.length_b   1.000
_cell.length_c   1.000
_cell.angle_alpha   90.00
_cell.angle_beta   90.00
_cell.angle_gamma   90.00
#
_symmetry.space_group_name_H-M   'P 1'
#
loop_
_entity.id
_entity.type
_entity.pdbx_description
1 polymer ?
#
loop_
_entity_poly.entity_id
_entity_poly.type
_entity_poly.pdbx_seq_one_letter_code
_entity_poly.pdbx_strand_id
1 'polypeptide(L)'
;MDIKAYEDFLQIVDSIAGSEMSFRYEVERERGYQIVKSAINEAKELGGFGERRIALENLLDILSEVGLFLSIEQINIADRAFGIPKNMNEEILIDYYKKNLVKN
;
A
#
# COMPACT_ATOMS: atom_id res chain seq x y z
N MET A 1 11.38 -9.45 -5.77
CA MET A 1 11.03 -8.21 -5.07
C MET A 1 12.03 -7.14 -5.45
N ASP A 2 11.53 -6.04 -5.98
CA ASP A 2 12.32 -4.83 -6.26
C ASP A 2 12.30 -3.95 -5.01
N ILE A 3 13.45 -3.83 -4.33
CA ILE A 3 13.58 -3.08 -3.08
C ILE A 3 13.37 -1.59 -3.31
N LYS A 4 13.82 -1.07 -4.47
CA LYS A 4 13.64 0.35 -4.78
C LYS A 4 12.16 0.65 -4.99
N ALA A 5 11.45 -0.20 -5.73
CA ALA A 5 10.00 -0.04 -5.90
C ALA A 5 9.26 -0.09 -4.56
N TYR A 6 9.71 -0.92 -3.62
CA TYR A 6 9.16 -0.96 -2.26
C TYR A 6 9.35 0.36 -1.51
N GLU A 7 10.57 0.88 -1.47
CA GLU A 7 10.88 2.16 -0.81
C GLU A 7 10.15 3.35 -1.45
N ASP A 8 10.14 3.39 -2.79
CA ASP A 8 9.41 4.39 -3.57
C ASP A 8 7.91 4.35 -3.25
N PHE A 9 7.33 3.14 -3.15
CA PHE A 9 5.92 2.98 -2.80
C PHE A 9 5.60 3.50 -1.40
N LEU A 10 6.43 3.21 -0.40
CA LEU A 10 6.22 3.72 0.96
C LEU A 10 6.23 5.26 1.01
N GLN A 11 7.12 5.90 0.26
CA GLN A 11 7.17 7.37 0.17
C GLN A 11 5.93 7.95 -0.50
N ILE A 12 5.43 7.30 -1.55
CA ILE A 12 4.21 7.69 -2.24
C ILE A 12 3.02 7.63 -1.30
N VAL A 13 2.86 6.52 -0.58
CA VAL A 13 1.73 6.33 0.37
C VAL A 13 1.78 7.36 1.50
N ASP A 14 2.97 7.68 2.02
CA ASP A 14 3.15 8.74 3.03
C ASP A 14 2.77 10.12 2.48
N SER A 15 3.13 10.41 1.22
CA SER A 15 2.82 11.68 0.57
C SER A 15 1.33 11.86 0.32
N ILE A 16 0.65 10.86 -0.27
CA ILE A 16 -0.79 10.94 -0.57
C ILE A 16 -1.63 10.95 0.71
N ALA A 17 -1.15 10.30 1.77
CA ALA A 17 -1.75 10.37 3.09
C ALA A 17 -1.83 11.82 3.60
N GLY A 18 -0.79 12.62 3.35
CA GLY A 18 -0.76 14.03 3.75
C GLY A 18 -1.61 14.96 2.87
N SER A 19 -1.73 14.69 1.56
CA SER A 19 -2.24 15.66 0.59
C SER A 19 -3.64 15.36 0.05
N GLU A 20 -3.97 14.11 -0.28
CA GLU A 20 -5.01 13.80 -1.28
C GLU A 20 -6.00 12.69 -0.88
N MET A 21 -5.98 12.23 0.37
CA MET A 21 -6.88 11.14 0.78
C MET A 21 -8.37 11.51 0.65
N SER A 22 -9.08 10.69 -0.12
CA SER A 22 -10.53 10.77 -0.34
C SER A 22 -11.29 10.01 0.74
N PHE A 23 -11.32 10.54 1.97
CA PHE A 23 -12.17 9.99 3.03
C PHE A 23 -13.63 10.38 2.86
N ARG A 24 -14.56 9.56 3.40
CA ARG A 24 -15.99 9.90 3.37
C ARG A 24 -16.31 11.12 4.25
N TYR A 25 -15.55 11.39 5.32
CA TYR A 25 -15.73 12.54 6.22
C TYR A 25 -14.39 13.09 6.79
N GLU A 26 -14.34 14.37 7.18
CA GLU A 26 -13.12 14.99 7.77
C GLU A 26 -12.65 14.33 9.07
N VAL A 27 -13.57 13.87 9.93
CA VAL A 27 -13.21 13.14 11.17
C VAL A 27 -12.59 11.78 10.86
N GLU A 28 -13.00 11.16 9.76
CA GLU A 28 -12.38 9.93 9.27
C GLU A 28 -11.01 10.19 8.62
N ARG A 29 -10.76 11.44 8.16
CA ARG A 29 -9.48 11.82 7.57
C ARG A 29 -8.33 11.82 8.56
N GLU A 30 -8.50 12.41 9.73
CA GLU A 30 -7.45 12.40 10.75
C GLU A 30 -7.20 10.97 11.25
N ARG A 31 -8.26 10.23 11.56
CA ARG A 31 -8.14 8.83 12.00
C ARG A 31 -7.48 7.96 10.95
N GLY A 32 -7.90 8.08 9.69
CA GLY A 32 -7.33 7.33 8.57
C GLY A 32 -5.88 7.71 8.31
N TYR A 33 -5.50 8.99 8.44
CA TYR A 33 -4.10 9.41 8.36
C TYR A 33 -3.25 8.73 9.43
N GLN A 34 -3.70 8.69 10.68
CA GLN A 34 -2.95 8.02 11.74
C GLN A 34 -2.82 6.51 11.51
N ILE A 35 -3.88 5.85 11.01
CA ILE A 35 -3.84 4.42 10.67
C ILE A 35 -2.81 4.16 9.56
N VAL A 36 -2.87 4.92 8.46
CA VAL A 36 -1.94 4.77 7.32
C VAL A 36 -0.51 5.06 7.75
N LYS A 37 -0.29 6.08 8.60
CA LYS A 37 1.03 6.39 9.14
C LYS A 37 1.59 5.27 10.01
N SER A 38 0.77 4.64 10.85
CA SER A 38 1.17 3.45 11.61
C SER A 38 1.57 2.32 10.67
N ALA A 39 0.73 2.04 9.66
CA ALA A 39 0.98 0.99 8.67
C ALA A 39 2.29 1.20 7.91
N ILE A 40 2.62 2.44 7.52
CA ILE A 40 3.90 2.77 6.88
C ILE A 40 5.08 2.49 7.82
N ASN A 41 4.97 2.86 9.10
CA ASN A 41 6.05 2.62 10.06
C ASN A 41 6.25 1.12 10.30
N GLU A 42 5.17 0.36 10.49
CA GLU A 42 5.21 -1.10 10.60
C GLU A 42 5.83 -1.73 9.34
N ALA A 43 5.46 -1.24 8.16
CA ALA A 43 6.05 -1.70 6.91
C ALA A 43 7.56 -1.40 6.85
N LYS A 44 8.02 -0.22 7.29
CA LYS A 44 9.45 0.10 7.37
C LYS A 44 10.20 -0.85 8.32
N GLU A 45 9.63 -1.11 9.50
CA GLU A 45 10.22 -2.02 10.49
C GLU A 45 10.33 -3.45 9.95
N LEU A 46 9.21 -4.02 9.49
CA LEU A 46 9.17 -5.36 8.89
C LEU A 46 10.11 -5.46 7.67
N GLY A 47 10.14 -4.41 6.84
CA GLY A 47 11.05 -4.33 5.70
C GLY A 47 12.53 -4.34 6.11
N GLY A 48 12.87 -3.72 7.24
CA GLY A 48 14.19 -3.77 7.86
C GLY A 48 14.60 -5.16 8.33
N PHE A 49 13.64 -5.98 8.77
CA PHE A 49 13.85 -7.40 9.11
C PHE A 49 13.90 -8.34 7.90
N GLY A 50 13.62 -7.84 6.69
CA GLY A 50 13.56 -8.63 5.46
C GLY A 50 12.16 -9.11 5.09
N GLU A 51 11.15 -8.86 5.92
CA GLU A 51 9.75 -9.26 5.74
C GLU A 51 8.96 -8.29 4.85
N ARG A 52 9.62 -7.72 3.83
CA ARG A 52 9.08 -6.67 2.94
C ARG A 52 7.81 -7.08 2.21
N ARG A 53 7.64 -8.39 1.97
CA ARG A 53 6.44 -8.90 1.29
C ARG A 53 5.22 -8.83 2.20
N ILE A 54 5.33 -9.37 3.40
CA ILE A 54 4.27 -9.30 4.41
C ILE A 54 3.96 -7.82 4.73
N ALA A 55 5.00 -6.99 4.84
CA ALA A 55 4.86 -5.56 5.03
C ALA A 55 4.02 -4.88 3.93
N LEU A 56 4.28 -5.21 2.66
CA LEU A 56 3.56 -4.66 1.53
C LEU A 56 2.09 -5.15 1.48
N GLU A 57 1.86 -6.43 1.76
CA GLU A 57 0.52 -7.02 1.81
C GLU A 57 -0.32 -6.34 2.90
N ASN A 58 0.20 -6.28 4.13
CA ASN A 58 -0.47 -5.63 5.25
C ASN A 58 -0.79 -4.14 4.96
N LEU A 59 0.16 -3.43 4.33
CA LEU A 59 -0.05 -2.05 3.98
C LEU A 59 -1.21 -1.90 2.98
N LEU A 60 -1.23 -2.69 1.90
CA LEU A 60 -2.28 -2.62 0.89
C LEU A 60 -3.66 -3.00 1.43
N ASP A 61 -3.73 -3.99 2.33
CA ASP A 61 -4.96 -4.30 3.06
C ASP A 61 -5.48 -3.09 3.85
N ILE A 62 -4.60 -2.44 4.62
CA ILE A 62 -4.97 -1.25 5.40
C ILE A 62 -5.42 -0.10 4.48
N LEU A 63 -4.73 0.13 3.37
CA LEU A 63 -5.15 1.14 2.38
C LEU A 63 -6.55 0.84 1.84
N SER A 64 -6.88 -0.44 1.63
CA SER A 64 -8.21 -0.86 1.20
C SER A 64 -9.26 -0.62 2.27
N GLU A 65 -8.94 -0.93 3.53
CA GLU A 65 -9.86 -0.74 4.67
C GLU A 65 -10.17 0.73 4.92
N VAL A 66 -9.17 1.60 4.83
CA VAL A 66 -9.33 3.05 5.05
C VAL A 66 -9.89 3.78 3.83
N GLY A 67 -10.06 3.10 2.70
CA GLY A 67 -10.56 3.68 1.45
C GLY A 67 -9.57 4.62 0.77
N LEU A 68 -8.27 4.40 0.95
CA LEU A 68 -7.22 5.13 0.27
C LEU A 68 -6.95 4.48 -1.09
N PHE A 69 -7.56 5.05 -2.12
CA PHE A 69 -7.35 4.60 -3.50
C PHE A 69 -6.07 5.17 -4.11
N LEU A 70 -5.43 4.34 -4.93
CA LEU A 70 -4.19 4.61 -5.65
C LEU A 70 -4.48 4.89 -7.12
N SER A 71 -3.60 5.65 -7.77
CA SER A 71 -3.58 5.74 -9.23
C SER A 71 -3.02 4.46 -9.86
N ILE A 72 -3.26 4.27 -11.16
CA ILE A 72 -2.69 3.17 -11.94
C ILE A 72 -1.16 3.13 -11.83
N GLU A 73 -0.52 4.30 -11.84
CA GLU A 73 0.94 4.39 -11.72
C GLU A 73 1.42 3.93 -10.34
N GLN A 74 0.72 4.34 -9.28
CA GLN A 74 1.09 3.99 -7.90
C GLN A 74 0.92 2.49 -7.63
N ILE A 75 -0.17 1.88 -8.10
CA ILE A 75 -0.37 0.44 -7.93
C ILE A 75 0.63 -0.38 -8.76
N ASN A 76 1.08 0.13 -9.92
CA ASN A 76 2.13 -0.51 -10.70
C ASN A 76 3.50 -0.46 -9.99
N ILE A 77 3.74 0.53 -9.14
CA ILE A 77 4.93 0.55 -8.28
C ILE A 77 4.82 -0.53 -7.20
N ALA A 78 3.65 -0.69 -6.57
CA ALA A 78 3.41 -1.79 -5.63
C ALA A 78 3.57 -3.17 -6.29
N ASP A 79 3.08 -3.34 -7.52
CA ASP A 79 3.25 -4.57 -8.30
C ASP A 79 4.73 -4.91 -8.55
N ARG A 80 5.54 -3.91 -8.94
CA ARG A 80 6.99 -4.09 -9.07
C ARG A 80 7.64 -4.44 -7.74
N ALA A 81 7.17 -3.84 -6.64
CA ALA A 81 7.65 -4.15 -5.30
C ALA A 81 7.41 -5.63 -4.95
N PHE A 82 6.22 -6.19 -5.24
CA PHE A 82 5.99 -7.64 -5.12
C PHE A 82 6.99 -8.45 -5.96
N GLY A 83 7.20 -8.04 -7.21
CA GLY A 83 8.00 -8.78 -8.18
C GLY A 83 7.26 -10.03 -8.65
N ILE A 84 8.00 -11.07 -9.05
CA ILE A 84 7.41 -12.28 -9.63
C ILE A 84 6.64 -13.06 -8.54
N PRO A 85 5.34 -13.35 -8.75
CA PRO A 85 4.57 -14.25 -7.88
C PRO A 85 5.23 -15.62 -7.82
N LYS A 86 5.28 -16.21 -6.63
CA LYS A 86 5.82 -17.54 -6.34
C LYS A 86 4.76 -18.63 -6.49
N ASN A 87 3.49 -18.27 -6.40
CA ASN A 87 2.36 -19.20 -6.49
C ASN A 87 1.08 -18.48 -6.93
N MET A 88 0.06 -19.27 -7.27
CA MET A 88 -1.26 -18.79 -7.72
C MET A 88 -1.96 -17.90 -6.69
N ASN A 89 -1.83 -18.19 -5.38
CA ASN A 89 -2.50 -17.39 -4.36
C ASN A 89 -1.93 -15.96 -4.31
N GLU A 90 -0.61 -15.83 -4.48
CA GLU A 90 0.04 -14.52 -4.56
C GLU A 90 -0.39 -13.74 -5.81
N GLU A 91 -0.54 -14.42 -6.96
CA GLU A 91 -1.05 -13.79 -8.19
C GLU A 91 -2.48 -13.27 -8.00
N ILE A 92 -3.36 -14.09 -7.41
CA ILE A 92 -4.74 -13.71 -7.08
C ILE A 92 -4.77 -12.49 -6.14
N LEU A 93 -3.90 -12.45 -5.13
CA LEU A 93 -3.81 -11.35 -4.17
C LEU A 93 -3.38 -10.04 -4.85
N ILE A 94 -2.33 -10.08 -5.68
CA ILE A 94 -1.84 -8.91 -6.41
C ILE A 94 -2.93 -8.39 -7.36
N ASP A 95 -3.62 -9.29 -8.06
CA ASP A 95 -4.75 -8.94 -8.92
C ASP A 95 -5.93 -8.32 -8.16
N TYR A 96 -6.21 -8.82 -6.95
CA TYR A 96 -7.23 -8.24 -6.07
C TYR A 96 -6.92 -6.78 -5.75
N TYR A 97 -5.68 -6.47 -5.34
CA TYR A 97 -5.28 -5.09 -5.03
C TYR A 97 -5.34 -4.20 -6.27
N LYS A 98 -4.84 -4.69 -7.42
CA LYS A 98 -4.92 -3.94 -8.69
C LYS A 98 -6.34 -3.56 -9.09
N LYS A 99 -7.33 -4.39 -8.78
CA LYS A 99 -8.73 -4.14 -9.12
C LYS A 99 -9.46 -3.27 -8.10
N ASN A 100 -9.15 -3.41 -6.81
CA ASN A 100 -9.94 -2.79 -5.74
C ASN A 100 -9.31 -1.51 -5.16
N LEU A 101 -7.99 -1.32 -5.28
CA LEU A 101 -7.31 -0.11 -4.81
C LEU A 101 -7.18 0.96 -5.89
N VAL A 102 -7.44 0.66 -7.16
CA VAL A 102 -7.43 1.68 -8.21
C VAL A 102 -8.77 2.40 -8.23
N LYS A 103 -8.75 3.74 -8.10
CA LYS A 103 -9.96 4.55 -8.22
C LYS A 103 -10.46 4.49 -9.68
N ASN A 104 -11.70 4.03 -9.88
CA ASN A 104 -12.40 4.10 -11.17
C ASN A 104 -12.80 5.53 -11.53
#